data_AF-A0A286E8Q8-F1
#
_entry.id   AF-A0A286E8Q8-F1
#
_cell.length_a   1.000
_cell.length_b   1.000
_cell.length_c   1.000
_cell.angle_alpha   90.00
_cell.angle_beta   90.00
_cell.angle_gamma   90.00
#
_symmetry.space_group_name_H-M   'P 1'
#
loop_
_entity.id
_entity.type
_entity.pdbx_description
1 polymer ?
#
loop_
_entity_poly.entity_id
_entity_poly.type
_entity_poly.pdbx_seq_one_letter_code
_entity_poly.pdbx_strand_id
1 'polypeptide(L)'
;MPRALPRVSPPKPYWETSHARAYEVQVSENAQDWTPVHTVTDGAGGVETAEVDATGRYVRVLGTERGTGWGYSLYEFGVYAS
;
A
#
# COMPACT_ATOMS: atom_id res chain seq x y z
N MET A 1 4.58 35.29 0.63
CA MET A 1 3.51 34.35 1.03
C MET A 1 4.04 32.93 0.77
N PRO A 2 4.23 32.06 1.77
CA PRO A 2 4.61 30.69 1.48
C PRO A 2 3.41 29.97 0.85
N ARG A 3 3.62 29.42 -0.34
CA ARG A 3 2.62 28.59 -1.03
C ARG A 3 2.48 27.31 -0.23
N ALA A 4 1.27 27.02 0.27
CA ALA A 4 0.97 25.73 0.86
C ALA A 4 1.32 24.63 -0.14
N LEU A 5 2.14 23.67 0.28
CA LEU A 5 2.40 22.49 -0.53
C LEU A 5 1.09 21.70 -0.64
N PRO A 6 0.78 21.17 -1.84
CA PRO A 6 -0.44 20.41 -2.05
C PRO A 6 -0.46 19.17 -1.14
N ARG A 7 -1.66 18.69 -0.79
CA ARG A 7 -1.90 17.63 0.20
C ARG A 7 -2.17 16.31 -0.51
N VAL A 8 -1.32 15.31 -0.31
CA VAL A 8 -1.41 14.00 -1.00
C VAL A 8 -2.71 13.34 -0.59
N SER A 9 -3.50 12.88 -1.56
CA SER A 9 -4.63 11.98 -1.28
C SER A 9 -4.11 10.53 -1.22
N PRO A 10 -4.66 9.66 -0.37
CA PRO A 10 -3.98 8.41 0.01
C PRO A 10 -4.05 7.27 -1.03
N PRO A 11 -3.06 6.36 -1.07
CA PRO A 11 -3.11 5.12 -1.84
C PRO A 11 -4.24 4.18 -1.42
N LYS A 12 -4.87 3.53 -2.41
CA LYS A 12 -6.05 2.66 -2.24
C LYS A 12 -5.82 1.27 -2.86
N PRO A 13 -5.38 0.26 -2.08
CA PRO A 13 -5.57 -1.13 -2.48
C PRO A 13 -7.06 -1.48 -2.46
N TYR A 14 -7.56 -2.02 -3.57
CA TYR A 14 -8.87 -2.65 -3.64
C TYR A 14 -8.69 -4.15 -3.80
N TRP A 15 -8.76 -4.88 -2.69
CA TRP A 15 -8.63 -6.33 -2.64
C TRP A 15 -9.92 -7.03 -3.09
N GLU A 16 -9.77 -8.21 -3.70
CA GLU A 16 -10.89 -9.14 -3.81
C GLU A 16 -11.15 -9.84 -2.46
N THR A 17 -12.15 -10.73 -2.40
CA THR A 17 -12.37 -11.61 -1.23
C THR A 17 -11.10 -12.36 -0.83
N SER A 18 -10.29 -12.76 -1.81
CA SER A 18 -9.00 -13.37 -1.57
C SER A 18 -7.91 -12.30 -1.39
N HIS A 19 -7.73 -11.84 -0.15
CA HIS A 19 -6.87 -10.71 0.20
C HIS A 19 -5.67 -11.13 1.06
N ALA A 20 -4.73 -10.21 1.23
CA ALA A 20 -3.70 -10.31 2.26
C ALA A 20 -4.27 -9.79 3.59
N ARG A 21 -4.32 -10.64 4.61
CA ARG A 21 -4.72 -10.25 5.97
C ARG A 21 -3.59 -9.50 6.67
N ALA A 22 -2.35 -9.95 6.48
CA ALA A 22 -1.19 -9.19 6.89
C ALA A 22 -0.37 -8.81 5.65
N TYR A 23 0.03 -7.54 5.57
CA TYR A 23 0.83 -7.03 4.47
C TYR A 23 1.58 -5.76 4.84
N GLU A 24 2.56 -5.40 4.01
CA GLU A 24 3.27 -4.14 4.09
C GLU A 24 3.16 -3.39 2.76
N VAL A 25 2.95 -2.08 2.82
CA VAL A 25 3.27 -1.18 1.71
C VAL A 25 4.71 -0.76 1.88
N GLN A 26 5.50 -0.92 0.83
CA GLN A 26 6.93 -0.62 0.86
C GLN A 26 7.32 0.27 -0.32
N VAL A 27 8.31 1.12 -0.08
CA VAL A 27 8.92 1.98 -1.11
C VAL A 27 10.38 1.61 -1.33
N SER A 28 10.90 1.94 -2.51
CA SER A 28 12.30 1.74 -2.86
C SER A 28 12.75 2.78 -3.88
N GLU A 29 14.03 3.17 -3.81
CA GLU A 29 14.67 3.99 -4.85
C GLU A 29 15.22 3.14 -6.01
N ASN A 30 15.53 1.86 -5.77
CA ASN A 30 16.28 1.01 -6.69
C ASN A 30 15.62 -0.36 -7.00
N ALA A 31 14.43 -0.62 -6.44
CA ALA A 31 13.69 -1.88 -6.50
C ALA A 31 14.41 -3.11 -5.89
N GLN A 32 15.50 -2.90 -5.15
CA GLN A 32 16.26 -3.96 -4.45
C GLN A 32 16.14 -3.80 -2.94
N ASP A 33 16.37 -2.59 -2.44
CA ASP A 33 16.27 -2.25 -1.03
C ASP A 33 14.89 -1.67 -0.75
N TRP A 34 14.13 -2.32 0.11
CA TRP A 34 12.73 -1.97 0.36
C TRP A 34 12.52 -1.52 1.80
N THR A 35 11.89 -0.36 1.96
CA THR A 35 11.56 0.21 3.26
C THR A 35 10.05 0.11 3.49
N PRO A 36 9.58 -0.53 4.58
CA PRO A 36 8.18 -0.51 4.97
C PRO A 36 7.75 0.90 5.34
N VAL A 37 6.63 1.35 4.77
CA VAL A 37 6.03 2.66 5.06
C VAL A 37 4.63 2.55 5.66
N HIS A 38 4.01 1.37 5.56
CA HIS A 38 2.75 1.05 6.21
C HIS A 38 2.66 -0.46 6.43
N THR A 39 2.17 -0.88 7.61
CA THR A 39 2.02 -2.29 7.98
C THR A 39 0.60 -2.55 8.44
N VAL A 40 0.00 -3.61 7.92
CA VAL A 40 -1.31 -4.13 8.30
C VAL A 40 -1.12 -5.56 8.78
N THR A 41 -1.72 -5.91 9.92
CA THR A 41 -1.63 -7.27 10.50
C THR A 41 -2.98 -7.99 10.55
N ASP A 42 -4.09 -7.27 10.40
CA ASP A 42 -5.45 -7.81 10.44
C ASP A 42 -6.38 -7.05 9.48
N GLY A 43 -5.97 -7.01 8.22
CA GLY A 43 -6.71 -6.39 7.12
C GLY A 43 -8.00 -7.14 6.82
N ALA A 44 -9.03 -6.38 6.43
CA ALA A 44 -10.37 -6.91 6.17
C ALA A 44 -10.59 -7.27 4.69
N GLY A 45 -9.69 -6.85 3.80
CA GLY A 45 -9.89 -6.89 2.36
C GLY A 45 -10.82 -5.77 1.88
N GLY A 46 -11.26 -5.85 0.62
CA GLY A 46 -11.99 -4.75 -0.02
C GLY A 46 -11.12 -3.50 -0.20
N VAL A 47 -11.74 -2.32 -0.12
CA VAL A 47 -11.02 -1.05 -0.26
C VAL A 47 -10.36 -0.70 1.07
N GLU A 48 -9.04 -0.73 1.10
CA GLU A 48 -8.25 -0.24 2.22
C GLU A 48 -7.48 1.01 1.78
N THR A 49 -7.08 1.84 2.74
CA THR A 49 -6.42 3.12 2.44
C THR A 49 -5.34 3.39 3.48
N ALA A 50 -4.16 3.78 3.02
CA ALA A 50 -3.02 4.08 3.88
C ALA A 50 -2.53 5.50 3.62
N GLU A 51 -2.39 6.32 4.66
CA GLU A 51 -1.62 7.56 4.55
C GLU A 51 -0.14 7.25 4.79
N VAL A 52 0.73 7.71 3.89
CA VAL A 52 2.17 7.49 3.95
C VAL A 52 2.89 8.81 3.72
N ASP A 53 3.92 9.08 4.53
CA ASP A 53 4.85 10.19 4.33
C ASP A 53 6.23 9.61 3.98
N ALA A 54 6.40 9.32 2.69
CA ALA A 54 7.61 8.70 2.18
C ALA A 54 7.86 9.06 0.71
N THR A 55 9.14 9.05 0.33
CA THR A 55 9.57 9.17 -1.06
C THR A 55 10.09 7.84 -1.57
N GLY A 56 9.88 7.57 -2.85
CA GLY A 56 10.40 6.39 -3.51
C GLY A 56 10.06 6.36 -4.99
N ARG A 57 10.90 5.69 -5.78
CA ARG A 57 10.66 5.47 -7.21
C ARG A 57 9.76 4.27 -7.48
N TYR A 58 9.81 3.27 -6.61
CA TYR A 58 9.05 2.03 -6.72
C TYR A 58 8.19 1.86 -5.47
N VAL A 59 6.99 1.32 -5.67
CA VAL A 59 6.07 0.95 -4.60
C VAL A 59 5.67 -0.51 -4.80
N ARG A 60 5.58 -1.27 -3.72
CA ARG A 60 5.00 -2.62 -3.74
C ARG A 60 4.10 -2.85 -2.54
N VAL A 61 3.25 -3.87 -2.66
CA VAL A 61 2.53 -4.47 -1.54
C VAL A 61 3.11 -5.87 -1.32
N LEU A 62 3.62 -6.12 -0.11
CA LEU A 62 4.17 -7.42 0.30
C LEU A 62 3.16 -8.12 1.22
N GLY A 63 2.44 -9.12 0.71
CA GLY A 63 1.53 -9.93 1.51
C GLY A 63 2.28 -10.98 2.34
N THR A 64 2.11 -10.95 3.66
CA THR A 64 2.79 -11.85 4.61
C THR A 64 1.85 -12.89 5.22
N GLU A 65 0.54 -12.63 5.27
CA GLU A 65 -0.49 -13.61 5.66
C GLU A 65 -1.71 -13.51 4.75
N ARG A 66 -2.27 -14.66 4.35
CA ARG A 66 -3.51 -14.75 3.57
C ARG A 66 -4.73 -14.67 4.46
N GLY A 67 -5.74 -13.91 4.02
CA GLY A 67 -7.04 -13.88 4.69
C GLY A 67 -7.93 -15.09 4.38
N THR A 68 -7.59 -15.88 3.36
CA THR A 68 -8.31 -17.09 2.97
C THR A 68 -7.33 -18.23 2.60
N GLY A 69 -7.85 -19.41 2.26
CA GLY A 69 -7.03 -20.51 1.73
C GLY A 69 -6.49 -20.26 0.31
N TRP A 70 -6.97 -19.25 -0.39
CA TRP A 70 -6.60 -18.91 -1.76
C TRP A 70 -5.42 -17.93 -1.81
N GLY A 71 -4.86 -17.68 -3.01
CA GLY A 71 -3.75 -16.73 -3.21
C GLY A 71 -4.19 -15.26 -3.11
N TYR A 72 -3.25 -14.30 -3.09
CA TYR A 72 -3.61 -12.88 -3.06
C TYR A 72 -4.20 -12.41 -4.39
N SER A 73 -5.26 -11.60 -4.34
CA SER A 73 -5.90 -11.00 -5.51
C SER A 73 -6.29 -9.55 -5.26
N LEU A 74 -5.94 -8.67 -6.21
CA LEU A 74 -6.15 -7.21 -6.17
C LEU A 74 -6.90 -6.79 -7.44
N TYR A 75 -7.95 -5.99 -7.27
CA TYR A 75 -8.59 -5.27 -8.36
C TYR A 75 -7.77 -4.05 -8.79
N GLU A 76 -7.33 -3.24 -7.83
CA GLU A 76 -6.66 -1.97 -8.09
C GLU A 76 -5.63 -1.66 -7.01
N PHE A 77 -4.54 -0.99 -7.41
CA PHE A 77 -3.59 -0.38 -6.51
C PHE A 77 -3.25 1.03 -7.00
N GLY A 78 -3.88 2.03 -6.40
CA GLY A 78 -3.63 3.44 -6.70
C GLY A 78 -2.52 4.02 -5.83
N VAL A 79 -1.56 4.72 -6.44
CA VAL A 79 -0.56 5.56 -5.75
C VAL A 79 -0.79 6.99 -6.20
N TYR A 80 -0.99 7.89 -5.26
CA TYR A 80 -1.26 9.30 -5.53
C TYR A 80 -0.23 10.14 -4.78
N ALA A 81 0.17 11.24 -5.42
CA ALA A 81 1.00 12.28 -4.84
C ALA A 81 0.22 13.60 -4.93
N SER A 82 0.69 14.62 -4.24
CA SER A 82 0.18 15.98 -4.35
C SER A 82 1.24 16.94 -4.80
#